data_AF-A0A2T1CZQ7-F1
#
_entry.id   AF-A0A2T1CZQ7-F1
#
_cell.length_a   1.000
_cell.length_b   1.000
_cell.length_c   1.000
_cell.angle_alpha   90.00
_cell.angle_beta   90.00
_cell.angle_gamma   90.00
#
_symmetry.space_group_name_H-M   'P 1'
#
loop_
_entity.id
_entity.type
_entity.pdbx_description
1 polymer ?
#
loop_
_entity_poly.entity_id
_entity_poly.type
_entity_poly.pdbx_seq_one_letter_code
_entity_poly.pdbx_strand_id
1 'polypeptide(L)'
;MKVLEQTPHRLKLRHFPWSSWGAGGLAILLSVGSLVYLFGFKAASASLRCQRPFASPIVSCELIHFTMLGIARSHKLYDLQEANVIQTTSRRRSGASSRKYHVELRTGLRQIAFLSDPDLRESEAQTDADQINQFVNDTGQTSLLIRQTGRIHVLIFGFFSLLGFGFGIPFSSTPMTICTFYKRLEKVVLEIQHWYGKGKAIEYPLHAISTVEVEEKRVKNGKVYRTVLILNTSQRIPLTHDFICEKDARNASYYIQKFLP
;
A
#
# COMPACT_ATOMS: atom_id res chain seq x y z
N MET A 1 19.30 -10.89 -17.74
CA MET A 1 18.67 -12.08 -18.39
C MET A 1 19.48 -13.31 -18.02
N LYS A 2 18.82 -14.44 -17.73
CA LYS A 2 19.50 -15.70 -17.35
C LYS A 2 19.47 -16.70 -18.51
N VAL A 3 20.60 -17.36 -18.75
CA VAL A 3 20.70 -18.49 -19.69
C VAL A 3 20.10 -19.73 -19.01
N LEU A 4 19.15 -20.38 -19.67
CA LEU A 4 18.55 -21.64 -19.20
C LEU A 4 19.13 -22.86 -19.89
N GLU A 5 19.46 -22.72 -21.17
CA GLU A 5 19.97 -23.80 -21.99
C GLU A 5 20.90 -23.19 -23.04
N GLN A 6 22.07 -23.80 -23.21
CA GLN A 6 23.04 -23.41 -24.22
C GLN A 6 23.63 -24.67 -24.84
N THR A 7 23.22 -24.97 -26.06
CA THR A 7 23.74 -26.05 -26.90
C THR A 7 24.12 -25.49 -28.27
N PRO A 8 24.86 -26.23 -29.11
CA PRO A 8 25.16 -25.80 -30.49
C PRO A 8 23.92 -25.56 -31.36
N HIS A 9 22.76 -26.10 -30.97
CA HIS A 9 21.52 -26.03 -31.76
C HIS A 9 20.41 -25.21 -31.10
N ARG A 10 20.55 -24.88 -29.81
CA ARG A 10 19.51 -24.19 -29.05
C ARG A 10 20.12 -23.28 -28.00
N LEU A 11 19.69 -22.02 -27.99
CA LEU A 11 19.96 -21.07 -26.91
C LEU A 11 18.63 -20.62 -26.31
N LYS A 12 18.44 -20.81 -25.01
CA LYS A 12 17.24 -20.39 -24.28
C LYS A 12 17.60 -19.37 -23.21
N LEU A 13 17.08 -18.16 -23.35
CA LEU A 13 17.25 -17.04 -22.43
C LEU A 13 15.93 -16.72 -21.76
N ARG A 14 15.99 -16.30 -20.50
CA ARG A 14 14.81 -15.96 -19.71
C ARG A 14 15.05 -14.69 -18.89
N HIS A 15 14.12 -13.76 -18.98
CA HIS A 15 14.09 -12.56 -18.16
C HIS A 15 12.96 -12.66 -17.13
N PHE A 16 13.31 -12.49 -15.87
CA PHE A 16 12.36 -12.30 -14.78
C PHE A 16 12.41 -10.83 -14.33
N PRO A 17 11.28 -10.12 -14.30
CA PRO A 17 11.21 -8.73 -13.84
C PRO A 17 11.15 -8.66 -12.30
N TRP A 18 12.12 -9.27 -11.62
CA TRP A 18 12.13 -9.39 -10.15
C TRP A 18 12.00 -8.06 -9.43
N SER A 19 12.62 -7.00 -9.95
CA SER A 19 12.53 -5.65 -9.36
C SER A 19 11.10 -5.12 -9.43
N SER A 20 10.43 -5.27 -10.58
CA SER A 20 9.06 -4.79 -10.80
C SER A 20 8.07 -5.60 -9.97
N TRP A 21 8.22 -6.93 -9.95
CA TRP A 21 7.40 -7.81 -9.12
C TRP A 21 7.58 -7.58 -7.63
N GLY A 22 8.82 -7.41 -7.17
CA GLY A 22 9.12 -7.12 -5.76
C GLY A 22 8.54 -5.78 -5.31
N ALA A 23 8.73 -4.72 -6.10
CA ALA A 23 8.17 -3.41 -5.82
C ALA A 23 6.63 -3.44 -5.82
N GLY A 24 6.03 -4.07 -6.84
CA GLY A 24 4.57 -4.20 -6.95
C GLY A 24 3.97 -5.01 -5.81
N GLY A 25 4.59 -6.15 -5.47
CA GLY A 25 4.17 -7.00 -4.36
C GLY A 25 4.24 -6.29 -3.01
N LEU A 26 5.33 -5.56 -2.74
CA LEU A 26 5.46 -4.75 -1.52
C LEU A 26 4.37 -3.67 -1.43
N ALA A 27 4.10 -2.96 -2.53
CA ALA A 27 3.05 -1.93 -2.57
C ALA A 27 1.65 -2.50 -2.28
N ILE A 28 1.33 -3.67 -2.86
CA ILE A 28 0.07 -4.38 -2.59
C ILE A 28 -0.02 -4.80 -1.12
N LEU A 29 1.05 -5.39 -0.57
CA LEU A 29 1.07 -5.84 0.83
C LEU A 29 0.83 -4.68 1.80
N LEU A 30 1.49 -3.53 1.58
CA LEU A 30 1.28 -2.33 2.40
C LEU A 30 -0.16 -1.80 2.28
N SER A 31 -0.75 -1.86 1.08
CA SER A 31 -2.13 -1.43 0.82
C SER A 31 -3.13 -2.32 1.55
N VAL A 32 -2.97 -3.65 1.44
CA VAL A 32 -3.81 -4.62 2.14
C VAL A 32 -3.67 -4.46 3.66
N GLY A 33 -2.44 -4.32 4.17
CA GLY A 33 -2.20 -4.10 5.59
C GLY A 33 -2.87 -2.81 6.12
N SER A 34 -2.78 -1.72 5.35
CA SER A 34 -3.47 -0.47 5.64
C SER A 34 -4.99 -0.64 5.70
N LEU A 35 -5.58 -1.37 4.75
CA LEU A 35 -7.02 -1.66 4.76
C LEU A 35 -7.41 -2.52 5.97
N VAL A 36 -6.67 -3.58 6.28
CA VAL A 36 -6.94 -4.42 7.45
C VAL A 36 -6.87 -3.61 8.74
N TYR A 37 -5.89 -2.71 8.87
CA TYR A 37 -5.79 -1.80 10.01
C TYR A 37 -7.01 -0.88 10.13
N LEU A 38 -7.42 -0.26 9.02
CA LEU A 38 -8.60 0.62 8.96
C LEU A 38 -9.91 -0.10 9.30
N PHE A 39 -10.09 -1.33 8.82
CA PHE A 39 -11.33 -2.07 9.01
C PHE A 39 -11.41 -2.79 10.36
N GLY A 40 -10.30 -3.36 10.83
CA GLY A 40 -10.31 -4.28 11.97
C GLY A 40 -9.96 -3.67 13.32
N PHE A 41 -9.11 -2.63 13.34
CA PHE A 41 -8.41 -2.26 14.57
C PHE A 41 -8.67 -0.83 15.07
N LYS A 42 -9.14 0.08 14.22
CA LYS A 42 -9.34 1.48 14.63
C LYS A 42 -10.82 1.90 14.55
N ALA A 43 -11.32 2.50 15.63
CA ALA A 43 -12.59 3.20 15.59
C ALA A 43 -12.45 4.47 14.74
N ALA A 44 -13.34 4.64 13.77
CA ALA A 44 -13.40 5.81 12.89
C ALA A 44 -14.18 6.96 13.54
N SER A 45 -15.10 6.64 14.45
CA SER A 45 -15.82 7.63 15.24
C SER A 45 -16.23 7.05 16.59
N ALA A 46 -16.51 7.93 17.54
CA ALA A 46 -17.10 7.60 18.81
C ALA A 46 -18.32 8.48 19.05
N SER A 47 -19.34 7.93 19.69
CA SER A 47 -20.43 8.73 20.24
C SER A 47 -20.66 8.37 21.70
N LEU A 48 -20.74 9.39 22.56
CA LEU A 48 -21.17 9.24 23.94
C LEU A 48 -22.64 9.67 24.02
N ARG A 49 -23.49 8.77 24.50
CA ARG A 49 -24.89 9.02 24.76
C ARG A 49 -25.14 8.87 26.24
N CYS A 50 -25.55 9.93 26.92
CA CYS A 50 -25.95 9.85 28.32
C CYS A 50 -27.42 10.21 28.47
N GLN A 51 -28.10 9.45 29.31
CA GLN A 51 -29.49 9.70 29.68
C GLN A 51 -29.59 9.68 31.21
N ARG A 52 -30.32 10.65 31.73
CA ARG A 52 -30.67 10.73 33.16
C ARG A 52 -32.16 10.37 33.29
N PRO A 53 -32.50 9.16 33.78
CA PRO A 53 -33.89 8.77 34.00
C PRO A 53 -34.54 9.73 35.01
N PHE A 54 -35.75 10.20 34.71
CA PHE A 54 -36.51 11.08 35.60
C PHE A 54 -36.57 10.48 37.02
N ALA A 55 -36.18 11.29 38.01
CA ALA A 55 -36.15 10.96 39.44
C ALA A 55 -35.06 9.99 39.93
N SER A 56 -34.02 9.68 39.13
CA SER A 56 -32.86 8.91 39.62
C SER A 56 -31.55 9.72 39.58
N PRO A 57 -30.68 9.62 40.60
CA PRO A 57 -29.36 10.25 40.58
C PRO A 57 -28.37 9.50 39.66
N ILE A 58 -28.74 8.32 39.17
CA ILE A 58 -27.85 7.43 38.42
C ILE A 58 -27.86 7.81 36.95
N VAL A 59 -26.74 8.33 36.46
CA VAL A 59 -26.52 8.61 35.04
C VAL A 59 -26.15 7.31 34.33
N SER A 60 -26.89 6.96 33.26
CA SER A 60 -26.53 5.86 32.37
C SER A 60 -25.95 6.42 31.08
N CYS A 61 -24.68 6.13 30.84
CA CYS A 61 -23.99 6.53 29.62
C CYS A 61 -23.65 5.31 28.77
N GLU A 62 -23.67 5.48 27.45
CA GLU A 62 -23.29 4.49 26.47
C GLU A 62 -22.25 5.11 25.53
N LEU A 63 -21.04 4.56 25.57
CA LEU A 63 -19.98 4.91 24.65
C LEU A 63 -19.99 3.94 23.48
N ILE A 64 -20.26 4.44 22.28
CA ILE A 64 -20.35 3.63 21.07
C ILE A 64 -19.19 4.00 20.16
N HIS A 65 -18.31 3.04 19.90
CA HIS A 65 -17.25 3.15 18.90
C HIS A 65 -17.73 2.57 17.58
N PHE A 66 -17.65 3.33 16.51
CA PHE A 66 -17.96 2.87 15.17
C PHE A 66 -16.69 2.62 14.38
N THR A 67 -16.56 1.42 13.84
CA THR A 67 -15.56 1.11 12.82
C THR A 67 -15.96 1.70 11.47
N MET A 68 -15.02 1.68 10.51
CA MET A 68 -15.30 2.12 9.14
C MET A 68 -16.44 1.37 8.44
N LEU A 69 -16.68 0.11 8.81
CA LEU A 69 -17.77 -0.71 8.26
C LEU A 69 -19.14 -0.41 8.90
N GLY A 70 -19.21 0.59 9.79
CA GLY A 70 -20.43 0.89 10.55
C GLY A 70 -20.70 -0.11 11.69
N ILE A 71 -19.83 -1.10 11.90
CA ILE A 71 -19.94 -2.01 13.05
C ILE A 71 -19.69 -1.19 14.32
N ALA A 72 -20.69 -1.20 15.19
CA ALA A 72 -20.68 -0.51 16.48
C ALA A 72 -20.24 -1.46 17.59
N ARG A 73 -19.36 -0.98 18.47
CA ARG A 73 -19.04 -1.59 19.76
C ARG A 73 -19.50 -0.63 20.85
N SER A 74 -20.51 -1.05 21.62
CA SER A 74 -21.09 -0.27 22.71
C SER A 74 -20.49 -0.70 24.05
N HIS A 75 -20.08 0.27 24.85
CA HIS A 75 -19.63 0.11 26.22
C HIS A 75 -20.56 0.92 27.12
N LYS A 76 -21.30 0.24 28.01
CA LYS A 76 -22.10 0.89 29.02
C LYS A 76 -21.19 1.43 30.12
N LEU A 77 -21.32 2.72 30.39
CA LEU A 77 -20.61 3.46 31.41
C LEU A 77 -21.61 3.76 32.53
N TYR A 78 -21.32 3.24 33.72
CA TYR A 78 -22.07 3.53 34.94
C TYR A 78 -21.27 4.52 35.76
N ASP A 79 -21.95 5.51 36.34
CA ASP A 79 -21.33 6.50 37.23
C ASP A 79 -20.16 7.27 36.56
N LEU A 80 -20.50 8.03 35.51
CA LEU A 80 -19.55 8.97 34.88
C LEU A 80 -19.32 10.15 35.83
N GLN A 81 -18.09 10.34 36.28
CA GLN A 81 -17.74 11.33 37.30
C GLN A 81 -17.10 12.59 36.72
N GLU A 82 -16.19 12.42 35.76
CA GLU A 82 -15.50 13.54 35.12
C GLU A 82 -14.96 13.13 33.75
N ALA A 83 -14.69 14.13 32.92
CA ALA A 83 -13.92 14.01 31.69
C ALA A 83 -12.70 14.93 31.75
N ASN A 84 -11.53 14.38 31.46
CA ASN A 84 -10.26 15.10 31.50
C ASN A 84 -9.61 15.11 30.12
N VAL A 85 -8.94 16.22 29.79
CA VAL A 85 -8.08 16.30 28.61
C VAL A 85 -6.69 15.83 28.98
N ILE A 86 -6.25 14.74 28.36
CA ILE A 86 -4.90 14.21 28.56
C ILE A 86 -4.01 14.63 27.39
N GLN A 87 -2.91 15.31 27.72
CA GLN A 87 -1.86 15.64 26.76
C GLN A 87 -0.77 14.56 26.77
N THR A 88 -0.58 13.89 25.65
CA THR A 88 0.56 12.99 25.43
C THR A 88 1.62 13.68 24.59
N THR A 89 2.83 13.82 25.14
CA THR A 89 3.96 14.39 24.41
C THR A 89 4.90 13.27 23.97
N SER A 90 5.16 13.19 22.66
CA SER A 90 6.14 12.26 22.10
C SER A 90 7.32 13.02 21.49
N ARG A 91 8.53 12.59 21.84
CA ARG A 91 9.77 13.13 21.25
C ARG A 91 10.03 12.41 19.93
N ARG A 92 10.03 13.14 18.81
CA ARG A 92 10.44 12.56 17.52
C ARG A 92 11.96 12.44 17.47
N ARG A 93 12.46 11.47 16.69
CA ARG A 93 13.90 11.30 16.43
C ARG A 93 14.58 12.56 15.84
N SER A 94 13.80 13.47 15.23
CA SER A 94 14.28 14.76 14.71
C SER A 94 14.45 15.86 15.77
N GLY A 95 14.22 15.56 17.06
CA GLY A 95 14.24 16.56 18.14
C GLY A 95 12.94 17.37 18.26
N ALA A 96 12.04 17.31 17.27
CA ALA A 96 10.74 17.95 17.33
C ALA A 96 9.79 17.24 18.32
N SER A 97 9.08 18.00 19.15
CA SER A 97 8.04 17.47 20.04
C SER A 97 6.68 17.47 19.33
N SER A 98 5.92 16.38 19.44
CA SER A 98 4.55 16.28 18.94
C SER A 98 3.64 16.07 20.14
N ARG A 99 2.70 17.01 20.35
CA ARG A 99 1.65 16.93 21.36
C ARG A 99 0.41 16.30 20.73
N LYS A 100 -0.26 15.42 21.47
CA LYS A 100 -1.54 14.82 21.11
C LYS A 100 -2.48 14.98 22.28
N TYR A 101 -3.73 15.30 22.00
CA TYR A 101 -4.76 15.50 23.00
C TYR A 101 -5.83 14.44 22.82
N HIS A 102 -6.35 13.92 23.91
CA HIS A 102 -7.52 13.04 23.89
C HIS A 102 -8.35 13.27 25.15
N VAL A 103 -9.66 13.03 25.02
CA VAL A 103 -10.57 13.09 26.16
C VAL A 103 -10.61 11.71 26.81
N GLU A 104 -10.36 11.68 28.11
CA GLU A 104 -10.46 10.49 28.95
C GLU A 104 -11.68 10.62 29.86
N LEU A 105 -12.55 9.63 29.80
CA LEU A 105 -13.74 9.53 30.64
C LEU A 105 -13.37 8.77 31.91
N ARG A 106 -13.64 9.37 33.07
CA ARG A 106 -13.43 8.72 34.37
C ARG A 106 -14.76 8.23 34.92
N THR A 107 -14.80 6.93 35.18
CA THR A 107 -15.86 6.28 35.94
C THR A 107 -15.30 5.85 37.29
N GLY A 108 -16.16 5.54 38.27
CA GLY A 108 -15.72 5.07 39.59
C GLY A 108 -14.82 3.83 39.58
N LEU A 109 -14.79 3.07 38.47
CA LEU A 109 -14.01 1.83 38.34
C LEU A 109 -12.84 1.92 37.37
N ARG A 110 -12.94 2.73 36.30
CA ARG A 110 -11.96 2.74 35.20
C ARG A 110 -11.89 4.09 34.50
N GLN A 111 -10.72 4.35 33.91
CA GLN A 111 -10.48 5.40 32.93
C GLN A 111 -10.62 4.81 31.53
N ILE A 112 -11.39 5.47 30.67
CA ILE A 112 -11.69 5.00 29.31
C ILE A 112 -11.49 6.15 28.34
N ALA A 113 -10.61 5.97 27.36
CA ALA A 113 -10.41 6.95 26.29
C ALA A 113 -11.69 7.08 25.45
N PHE A 114 -12.14 8.32 25.22
CA PHE A 114 -13.35 8.59 24.44
C PHE A 114 -13.16 8.19 22.97
N LEU A 115 -12.16 8.78 22.31
CA LEU A 115 -11.63 8.36 21.02
C LEU A 115 -10.14 8.69 21.00
N SER A 116 -9.30 7.74 20.61
CA SER A 116 -7.88 8.00 20.35
C SER A 116 -7.70 8.62 18.96
N ASP A 117 -8.09 9.88 18.83
CA ASP A 117 -7.86 10.67 17.62
C ASP A 117 -6.57 11.49 17.76
N PRO A 118 -5.50 11.15 17.02
CA PRO A 118 -4.24 11.87 17.10
C PRO A 118 -4.28 13.29 16.52
N ASP A 119 -5.33 13.67 15.80
CA ASP A 119 -5.48 14.99 15.19
C ASP A 119 -6.44 15.90 15.98
N LEU A 120 -7.01 15.41 17.09
CA LEU A 120 -7.88 16.20 17.95
C LEU A 120 -7.12 17.41 18.51
N ARG A 121 -7.67 18.61 18.28
CA ARG A 121 -7.08 19.86 18.76
C ARG A 121 -7.36 20.03 20.25
N GLU A 122 -6.45 20.71 20.96
CA GLU A 122 -6.62 21.01 22.38
C GLU A 122 -7.95 21.71 22.68
N SER A 123 -8.33 22.69 21.87
CA SER A 123 -9.60 23.42 22.04
C SER A 123 -10.83 22.54 21.85
N GLU A 124 -10.78 21.58 20.92
CA GLU A 124 -11.88 20.64 20.66
C GLU A 124 -11.98 19.63 21.80
N ALA A 125 -10.85 19.07 22.23
CA ALA A 125 -10.80 18.17 23.39
C ALA A 125 -11.32 18.86 24.66
N GLN A 126 -10.96 20.13 24.87
CA GLN A 126 -11.43 20.91 26.00
C GLN A 126 -12.94 21.17 25.91
N THR A 127 -13.44 21.55 24.74
CA THR A 127 -14.89 21.77 24.52
C THR A 127 -15.69 20.49 24.82
N ASP A 128 -15.21 19.34 24.37
CA ASP A 128 -15.88 18.06 24.62
C ASP A 128 -15.82 17.68 26.11
N ALA A 129 -14.68 17.85 26.77
CA ALA A 129 -14.55 17.60 28.21
C ALA A 129 -15.44 18.53 29.05
N ASP A 130 -15.48 19.82 28.70
CA ASP A 130 -16.30 20.82 29.38
C ASP A 130 -17.79 20.52 29.22
N GLN A 131 -18.25 20.11 28.03
CA GLN A 131 -19.64 19.69 27.81
C GLN A 131 -20.02 18.47 28.65
N ILE A 132 -19.11 17.50 28.78
CA ILE A 132 -19.33 16.31 29.60
C ILE A 132 -19.39 16.71 31.08
N ASN A 133 -18.43 17.49 31.56
CA ASN A 133 -18.38 17.94 32.95
C ASN A 133 -19.59 18.82 33.31
N GLN A 134 -20.06 19.65 32.37
CA GLN A 134 -21.27 20.43 32.57
C GLN A 134 -22.50 19.52 32.74
N PHE A 135 -22.66 18.48 31.93
CA PHE A 135 -23.76 17.51 32.08
C PHE A 135 -23.67 16.70 33.37
N VAL A 136 -22.46 16.37 33.83
CA VAL A 136 -22.26 15.66 35.09
C VAL A 136 -22.66 16.54 36.29
N ASN A 137 -22.21 17.80 36.28
CA ASN A 137 -22.45 18.75 37.38
C ASN A 137 -23.86 19.36 37.38
N ASP A 138 -24.45 19.57 36.20
CA ASP A 138 -25.80 20.14 36.05
C ASP A 138 -26.87 19.04 36.06
N THR A 139 -27.62 18.98 37.15
CA THR A 139 -28.71 18.01 37.33
C THR A 139 -29.94 18.30 36.48
N GLY A 140 -30.05 19.50 35.90
CA GLY A 140 -31.15 19.91 35.03
C GLY A 140 -31.08 19.35 33.61
N GLN A 141 -29.91 18.86 33.17
CA GLN A 141 -29.75 18.27 31.85
C GLN A 141 -30.15 16.79 31.83
N THR A 142 -31.13 16.45 30.99
CA THR A 142 -31.69 15.10 30.91
C THR A 142 -30.96 14.19 29.92
N SER A 143 -30.28 14.76 28.92
CA SER A 143 -29.54 13.99 27.93
C SER A 143 -28.32 14.72 27.38
N LEU A 144 -27.27 13.97 27.07
CA LEU A 144 -26.07 14.45 26.38
C LEU A 144 -25.76 13.53 25.19
N LEU A 145 -25.44 14.12 24.04
CA LEU A 145 -24.96 13.41 22.86
C LEU A 145 -23.73 14.14 22.30
N ILE A 146 -22.55 13.53 22.44
CA ILE A 146 -21.32 14.03 21.85
C ILE A 146 -20.85 13.04 20.78
N ARG A 147 -20.40 13.56 19.64
CA ARG A 147 -19.88 12.76 18.51
C ARG A 147 -18.53 13.29 18.07
N GLN A 148 -17.54 12.41 18.09
CA GLN A 148 -16.22 12.66 17.52
C GLN A 148 -16.00 11.81 16.27
N THR A 149 -15.43 12.41 15.22
CA THR A 149 -15.17 11.71 13.95
C THR A 149 -13.72 11.87 13.52
N GLY A 150 -12.96 10.77 13.53
CA GLY A 150 -11.57 10.72 13.07
C GLY A 150 -11.46 10.57 11.55
N ARG A 151 -12.08 11.49 10.79
CA ARG A 151 -12.23 11.38 9.32
C ARG A 151 -10.91 11.45 8.56
N ILE A 152 -9.96 12.25 9.03
CA ILE A 152 -8.76 12.55 8.25
C ILE A 152 -7.82 11.35 8.13
N HIS A 153 -7.67 10.56 9.20
CA HIS A 153 -6.87 9.35 9.19
C HIS A 153 -7.41 8.32 8.19
N VAL A 154 -8.73 8.16 8.18
CA VAL A 154 -9.42 7.30 7.22
C VAL A 154 -9.12 7.72 5.78
N LEU A 155 -9.21 9.02 5.48
CA LEU A 155 -8.92 9.54 4.15
C LEU A 155 -7.47 9.30 3.74
N ILE A 156 -6.51 9.52 4.66
CA ILE A 156 -5.09 9.31 4.41
C ILE A 156 -4.79 7.84 4.09
N PHE A 157 -5.21 6.91 4.96
CA PHE A 157 -4.96 5.49 4.76
C PHE A 157 -5.73 4.93 3.55
N GLY A 158 -6.95 5.42 3.30
CA GLY A 158 -7.72 5.08 2.10
C GLY A 158 -7.01 5.52 0.82
N PHE A 159 -6.50 6.75 0.79
CA PHE A 159 -5.72 7.28 -0.33
C PHE A 159 -4.43 6.48 -0.57
N PHE A 160 -3.67 6.16 0.48
CA PHE A 160 -2.46 5.33 0.34
C PHE A 160 -2.77 3.93 -0.17
N SER A 161 -3.90 3.35 0.27
CA SER A 161 -4.34 2.03 -0.20
C SER A 161 -4.67 2.09 -1.70
N LEU A 162 -5.39 3.12 -2.16
CA LEU A 162 -5.69 3.34 -3.57
C LEU A 162 -4.42 3.52 -4.40
N LEU A 163 -3.47 4.35 -3.95
CA LEU A 163 -2.19 4.52 -4.65
C LEU A 163 -1.41 3.21 -4.73
N GLY A 164 -1.33 2.47 -3.62
CA GLY A 164 -0.55 1.25 -3.59
C GLY A 164 -1.15 0.12 -4.44
N PHE A 165 -2.47 0.02 -4.58
CA PHE A 165 -3.08 -0.84 -5.60
C PHE A 165 -2.86 -0.31 -7.02
N GLY A 166 -3.06 1.00 -7.23
CA GLY A 166 -2.91 1.65 -8.53
C GLY A 166 -1.52 1.51 -9.13
N PHE A 167 -0.47 1.55 -8.31
CA PHE A 167 0.91 1.28 -8.74
C PHE A 167 1.30 -0.20 -8.59
N GLY A 168 0.82 -0.88 -7.55
CA GLY A 168 1.25 -2.24 -7.24
C GLY A 168 0.79 -3.27 -8.28
N ILE A 169 -0.44 -3.17 -8.76
CA ILE A 169 -1.00 -4.11 -9.75
C ILE A 169 -0.23 -4.03 -11.08
N PRO A 170 0.00 -2.87 -11.71
CA PRO A 170 0.78 -2.79 -12.95
C PRO A 170 2.20 -3.35 -12.81
N PHE A 171 2.90 -3.04 -11.72
CA PHE A 171 4.28 -3.48 -11.50
C PHE A 171 4.41 -4.99 -11.22
N SER A 172 3.47 -5.56 -10.47
CA SER A 172 3.37 -7.02 -10.32
C SER A 172 2.91 -7.72 -11.60
N SER A 173 2.31 -6.96 -12.51
CA SER A 173 1.81 -7.43 -13.81
C SER A 173 2.81 -7.38 -14.95
N THR A 174 4.03 -6.90 -14.72
CA THR A 174 5.07 -6.92 -15.75
C THR A 174 5.28 -8.34 -16.28
N PRO A 175 5.25 -8.55 -17.60
CA PRO A 175 5.42 -9.88 -18.18
C PRO A 175 6.85 -10.38 -18.05
N MET A 176 6.95 -11.70 -17.93
CA MET A 176 8.17 -12.45 -18.07
C MET A 176 8.44 -12.72 -19.56
N THR A 177 9.70 -12.65 -19.99
CA THR A 177 10.06 -12.97 -21.39
C THR A 177 11.00 -14.17 -21.47
N ILE A 178 10.72 -15.08 -22.41
CA ILE A 178 11.57 -16.22 -22.75
C ILE A 178 11.91 -16.09 -24.22
N CYS A 179 13.20 -16.04 -24.53
CA CYS A 179 13.68 -16.00 -25.90
C CYS A 179 14.40 -17.32 -26.20
N THR A 180 13.93 -18.06 -27.19
CA THR A 180 14.52 -19.34 -27.59
C THR A 180 14.96 -19.28 -29.04
N PHE A 181 16.25 -19.46 -29.27
CA PHE A 181 16.86 -19.55 -30.59
C PHE A 181 17.01 -21.02 -30.96
N TYR A 182 16.56 -21.40 -32.15
CA TYR A 182 16.68 -22.74 -32.70
C TYR A 182 17.47 -22.70 -34.01
N LYS A 183 18.66 -23.28 -34.02
CA LYS A 183 19.53 -23.30 -35.21
C LYS A 183 18.99 -24.22 -36.30
N ARG A 184 18.50 -25.41 -35.92
CA ARG A 184 17.96 -26.41 -36.86
C ARG A 184 16.61 -26.02 -37.45
N LEU A 185 15.78 -25.36 -36.66
CA LEU A 185 14.45 -24.88 -37.10
C LEU A 185 14.54 -23.48 -37.72
N GLU A 186 15.74 -22.90 -37.80
CA GLU A 186 16.02 -21.58 -38.37
C GLU A 186 15.08 -20.49 -37.85
N LYS A 187 14.75 -20.51 -36.55
CA LYS A 187 13.81 -19.56 -35.95
C LYS A 187 14.19 -19.13 -34.54
N VAL A 188 13.68 -17.96 -34.19
CA VAL A 188 13.71 -17.38 -32.85
C VAL A 188 12.29 -17.21 -32.36
N VAL A 189 12.00 -17.74 -31.18
CA VAL A 189 10.69 -17.67 -30.54
C VAL A 189 10.80 -16.78 -29.31
N LEU A 190 10.08 -15.66 -29.33
CA LEU A 190 9.93 -14.76 -28.20
C LEU A 190 8.57 -15.00 -27.54
N GLU A 191 8.59 -15.63 -26.37
CA GLU A 191 7.42 -15.89 -25.54
C GLU A 191 7.31 -14.81 -24.46
N ILE A 192 6.18 -14.10 -24.44
CA ILE A 192 5.82 -13.11 -23.44
C ILE A 192 4.74 -13.73 -22.56
N GLN A 193 5.08 -14.02 -21.31
CA GLN A 193 4.20 -14.68 -20.34
C GLN A 193 3.76 -13.67 -19.28
N HIS A 194 2.45 -13.46 -19.16
CA HIS A 194 1.85 -12.69 -18.07
C HIS A 194 1.47 -13.66 -16.94
N TRP A 195 1.43 -13.17 -15.70
CA TRP A 195 0.98 -14.00 -14.57
C TRP A 195 -0.52 -14.33 -14.65
N TYR A 196 -1.29 -13.51 -15.38
CA TYR A 196 -2.71 -13.72 -15.67
C TYR A 196 -2.93 -13.82 -17.18
N GLY A 197 -3.64 -14.87 -17.62
CA GLY A 197 -4.05 -15.03 -19.01
C GLY A 197 -3.05 -15.77 -19.93
N LYS A 198 -3.33 -15.74 -21.23
CA LYS A 198 -2.55 -16.44 -22.26
C LYS A 198 -1.33 -15.60 -22.66
N GLY A 199 -0.15 -16.21 -22.63
CA GLY A 199 1.07 -15.61 -23.16
C GLY A 199 0.99 -15.40 -24.67
N LYS A 200 1.81 -14.48 -25.19
CA LYS A 200 1.98 -14.26 -26.64
C LYS A 200 3.32 -14.84 -27.06
N ALA A 201 3.33 -15.70 -28.07
CA ALA A 201 4.55 -16.14 -28.74
C ALA A 201 4.67 -15.41 -30.08
N ILE A 202 5.85 -14.87 -30.38
CA ILE A 202 6.16 -14.23 -31.65
C ILE A 202 7.37 -14.96 -32.22
N GLU A 203 7.26 -15.41 -33.47
CA GLU A 203 8.33 -16.13 -34.15
C GLU A 203 9.00 -15.21 -35.20
N TYR A 204 10.32 -15.29 -35.28
CA TYR A 204 11.13 -14.60 -36.26
C TYR A 204 12.08 -15.59 -36.94
N PRO A 205 12.36 -15.45 -38.26
CA PRO A 205 13.37 -16.27 -38.92
C PRO A 205 14.76 -15.96 -38.35
N LEU A 206 15.60 -16.98 -38.14
CA LEU A 206 16.95 -16.78 -37.59
C LEU A 206 17.85 -16.01 -38.56
N HIS A 207 17.77 -16.29 -39.87
CA HIS A 207 18.49 -15.54 -40.91
C HIS A 207 18.06 -14.08 -41.05
N ALA A 208 16.88 -13.73 -40.55
CA ALA A 208 16.39 -12.36 -40.59
C ALA A 208 17.06 -11.49 -39.52
N ILE A 209 17.77 -12.08 -38.55
CA ILE A 209 18.48 -11.36 -37.50
C ILE A 209 19.87 -10.99 -38.01
N SER A 210 20.11 -9.69 -38.18
CA SER A 210 21.39 -9.14 -38.61
C SER A 210 22.39 -9.09 -37.46
N THR A 211 21.97 -8.53 -36.32
CA THR A 211 22.85 -8.36 -35.15
C THR A 211 22.04 -8.20 -33.87
N VAL A 212 22.74 -8.18 -32.75
CA VAL A 212 22.19 -7.90 -31.42
C VAL A 212 22.92 -6.73 -30.81
N GLU A 213 22.16 -5.73 -30.37
CA GLU A 213 22.67 -4.54 -29.72
C GLU A 213 22.15 -4.41 -28.29
N VAL A 214 22.89 -3.64 -27.49
CA VAL A 214 22.42 -3.15 -26.20
C VAL A 214 22.00 -1.70 -26.39
N GLU A 215 20.71 -1.43 -26.21
CA GLU A 215 20.18 -0.07 -26.22
C GLU A 215 20.33 0.56 -24.84
N GLU A 216 20.87 1.77 -24.81
CA GLU A 216 21.06 2.58 -23.60
C GLU A 216 20.00 3.69 -23.58
N LYS A 217 19.36 3.89 -22.43
CA LYS A 217 18.49 5.04 -22.16
C LYS A 217 19.00 5.79 -20.94
N ARG A 218 19.23 7.10 -21.09
CA ARG A 218 19.52 7.98 -19.95
C ARG A 218 18.23 8.26 -19.16
N VAL A 219 18.31 8.09 -17.85
CA VAL A 219 17.26 8.39 -16.88
C VAL A 219 17.82 9.32 -15.81
N LYS A 220 16.95 9.96 -15.01
CA LYS A 220 17.37 10.93 -13.98
C LYS A 220 18.48 10.38 -13.05
N ASN A 221 18.44 9.08 -12.77
CA ASN A 221 19.36 8.41 -11.83
C ASN A 221 20.39 7.52 -12.53
N GLY A 222 20.79 7.85 -13.76
CA GLY A 222 21.86 7.14 -14.48
C GLY A 222 21.41 6.58 -15.83
N LYS A 223 21.86 5.35 -16.13
CA LYS A 223 21.62 4.68 -17.42
C LYS A 223 20.92 3.35 -17.19
N VAL A 224 19.98 3.04 -18.08
CA VAL A 224 19.27 1.75 -18.09
C VAL A 224 19.43 1.12 -19.46
N TYR A 225 19.50 -0.22 -19.51
CA TYR A 225 19.92 -0.95 -20.71
C TYR A 225 18.89 -1.99 -21.12
N ARG A 226 18.74 -2.27 -22.41
CA ARG A 226 17.93 -3.40 -22.88
C ARG A 226 18.57 -4.08 -24.07
N THR A 227 18.44 -5.40 -24.16
CA THR A 227 18.96 -6.15 -25.31
C THR A 227 17.94 -6.14 -26.44
N VAL A 228 18.37 -5.82 -27.65
CA VAL A 228 17.52 -5.64 -28.82
C VAL A 228 18.08 -6.45 -29.98
N LEU A 229 17.21 -7.22 -30.64
CA LEU A 229 17.54 -7.85 -31.92
C LEU A 229 17.32 -6.85 -33.04
N ILE A 230 18.25 -6.79 -33.98
CA ILE A 230 18.13 -5.98 -35.18
C ILE A 230 17.91 -6.92 -36.36
N LEU A 231 16.78 -6.75 -37.02
CA LEU A 231 16.47 -7.49 -38.24
C LEU A 231 17.19 -6.90 -39.45
N ASN A 232 17.30 -7.67 -40.53
CA ASN A 232 17.84 -7.21 -41.82
C ASN A 232 17.04 -6.02 -42.39
N THR A 233 15.76 -5.89 -42.00
CA THR A 233 14.90 -4.74 -42.31
C THR A 233 15.19 -3.49 -41.47
N SER A 234 16.26 -3.52 -40.66
CA SER A 234 16.58 -2.52 -39.63
C SER A 234 15.53 -2.37 -38.52
N GLN A 235 14.53 -3.26 -38.47
CA GLN A 235 13.56 -3.29 -37.38
C GLN A 235 14.22 -3.74 -36.07
N ARG A 236 13.95 -3.00 -34.99
CA ARG A 236 14.47 -3.23 -33.65
C ARG A 236 13.44 -3.97 -32.80
N ILE A 237 13.76 -5.18 -32.34
CA ILE A 237 12.88 -6.03 -31.51
C ILE A 237 13.48 -6.14 -30.11
N PRO A 238 12.88 -5.52 -29.09
CA PRO A 238 13.38 -5.64 -27.72
C PRO A 238 13.11 -7.05 -27.17
N LEU A 239 14.12 -7.65 -26.52
CA LEU A 239 13.98 -8.96 -25.88
C LEU A 239 13.28 -8.91 -24.52
N THR A 240 13.30 -7.73 -23.89
CA THR A 240 12.65 -7.45 -22.62
C THR A 240 11.77 -6.21 -22.77
N HIS A 241 10.62 -6.22 -22.10
CA HIS A 241 9.77 -5.04 -22.01
C HIS A 241 10.45 -3.94 -21.18
N ASP A 242 11.04 -4.34 -20.06
CA ASP A 242 11.70 -3.43 -19.13
C ASP A 242 13.19 -3.29 -19.44
N PHE A 243 13.77 -2.18 -18.99
CA PHE A 243 15.22 -2.01 -18.98
C PHE A 243 15.83 -2.71 -17.76
N ILE A 244 16.99 -3.31 -17.97
CA ILE A 244 17.77 -4.10 -17.03
C ILE A 244 19.12 -3.45 -16.78
N CYS A 245 19.89 -4.01 -15.85
CA CYS A 245 21.25 -3.56 -15.59
C CYS A 245 22.19 -3.89 -16.77
N GLU A 246 23.25 -3.10 -16.90
CA GLU A 246 24.20 -3.21 -18.02
C GLU A 246 24.81 -4.60 -18.17
N LYS A 247 25.25 -5.18 -17.04
CA LYS A 247 25.87 -6.50 -16.98
C LYS A 247 24.97 -7.57 -17.58
N ASP A 248 23.69 -7.54 -17.24
CA ASP A 248 22.71 -8.51 -17.72
C ASP A 248 22.40 -8.34 -19.21
N ALA A 249 22.31 -7.09 -19.68
CA ALA A 249 22.06 -6.80 -21.09
C ALA A 249 23.25 -7.19 -21.98
N ARG A 250 24.47 -6.87 -21.55
CA ARG A 250 25.72 -7.24 -22.25
C ARG A 250 25.97 -8.74 -22.23
N ASN A 251 25.71 -9.42 -21.11
CA ASN A 251 25.82 -10.88 -21.06
C ASN A 251 24.84 -11.52 -22.04
N ALA A 252 23.58 -11.07 -22.07
CA ALA A 252 22.61 -11.58 -23.03
C ALA A 252 23.05 -11.32 -24.48
N SER A 253 23.50 -10.12 -24.82
CA SER A 253 23.98 -9.82 -26.18
C SER A 253 25.16 -10.70 -26.57
N TYR A 254 26.13 -10.91 -25.65
CA TYR A 254 27.29 -11.78 -25.87
C TYR A 254 26.87 -13.22 -26.20
N TYR A 255 25.96 -13.82 -25.41
CA TYR A 255 25.51 -15.20 -25.66
C TYR A 255 24.76 -15.34 -26.98
N ILE A 256 23.96 -14.34 -27.35
CA ILE A 256 23.23 -14.37 -28.62
C ILE A 256 24.18 -14.19 -29.78
N GLN A 257 25.09 -13.20 -29.74
CA GLN A 257 26.09 -12.98 -30.79
C GLN A 257 26.95 -14.23 -31.00
N LYS A 258 27.37 -14.91 -29.92
CA LYS A 258 28.12 -16.17 -30.00
C LYS A 258 27.30 -17.33 -30.60
N PHE A 259 25.98 -17.29 -30.49
CA PHE A 259 25.09 -18.34 -31.01
C PHE A 259 24.71 -18.10 -32.47
N LEU A 260 24.61 -16.84 -32.89
CA LEU A 260 24.41 -16.46 -34.28
C LEU A 260 25.61 -16.91 -35.13
N PRO A 261 25.37 -17.29 -36.40
CA PRO A 261 26.41 -17.75 -37.32
C PRO A 261 27.43 -16.67 -37.68
#